data_AF-A0A7M1PXB5-F1
#
_entry.id   AF-A0A7M1PXB5-F1
#
_cell.length_a   1.000
_cell.length_b   1.000
_cell.length_c   1.000
_cell.angle_alpha   90.00
_cell.angle_beta   90.00
_cell.angle_gamma   90.00
#
_symmetry.space_group_name_H-M   'P 1'
#
loop_
_entity.id
_entity.type
_entity.pdbx_description
1 polymer ?
#
loop_
_entity_poly.entity_id
_entity_poly.type
_entity_poly.pdbx_seq_one_letter_code
_entity_poly.pdbx_strand_id
1 'polypeptide(L)'
;MKHIGRLALMIMLIIQVNFAYADYDDITNLFINAKQLKLNAKVNGELSTEYDIDCFTFEAPITGYYTVFGSGQLELRGHLYNSDIKFMRTGNTFREKNVFFLVVYLQKNEQVYLKVDSTVREMQAYKVTVTRESLPFNKVKPLHSKVETLINPNEVKTIKIPLSFWNDNIDVGYISKAYTYLMQINSNGKIQGQAGFNTDSYELELDIYGETDAVLTISFGDNVTCQVSIKATIHEENDQTRTEPLNPDVNNNEIAQPQNPNPIENPIANTKQGDCNLDSIVDINDVVALLDVNQLSSFNEQQFNIADVTSNGIVDFTDALIILRKVTGFSR
;
A
#
# COMPACT_ATOMS: atom_id res chain seq x y z
N MET A 1 68.01 -26.06 10.38
CA MET A 1 66.86 -26.86 9.90
C MET A 1 65.66 -26.94 10.87
N LYS A 2 65.82 -26.85 12.21
CA LYS A 2 64.67 -26.90 13.15
C LYS A 2 63.68 -25.71 13.12
N HIS A 3 64.05 -24.56 12.56
CA HIS A 3 63.20 -23.36 12.54
C HIS A 3 62.23 -23.27 11.35
N ILE A 4 62.52 -23.96 10.24
CA ILE A 4 61.66 -23.95 9.04
C ILE A 4 60.38 -24.75 9.27
N GLY A 5 60.44 -25.85 10.04
CA GLY A 5 59.27 -26.66 10.35
C GLY A 5 58.22 -25.96 11.23
N ARG A 6 58.66 -25.04 12.13
CA ARG A 6 57.73 -24.28 12.98
C ARG A 6 57.00 -23.17 12.21
N LEU A 7 57.66 -22.55 11.23
CA LEU A 7 57.03 -21.56 10.37
C LEU A 7 56.01 -22.19 9.42
N ALA A 8 56.33 -23.36 8.84
CA ALA A 8 55.39 -24.10 8.00
C ALA A 8 54.14 -24.56 8.78
N LEU A 9 54.31 -25.06 10.01
CA LEU A 9 53.18 -25.45 10.87
C LEU A 9 52.32 -24.24 11.27
N MET A 10 52.94 -23.09 11.55
CA MET A 10 52.22 -21.87 11.92
C MET A 10 51.49 -21.24 10.73
N ILE A 11 52.08 -21.27 9.52
CA ILE A 11 51.40 -20.85 8.28
C ILE A 11 50.24 -21.81 7.95
N MET A 12 50.41 -23.12 8.14
CA MET A 12 49.32 -24.08 7.93
C MET A 12 48.18 -23.91 8.96
N LEU A 13 48.51 -23.55 10.21
CA LEU A 13 47.52 -23.22 11.24
C LEU A 13 46.80 -21.89 10.95
N ILE A 14 47.51 -20.87 10.46
CA ILE A 14 46.92 -19.58 10.06
C ILE A 14 46.05 -19.74 8.79
N ILE A 15 46.38 -20.66 7.89
CA ILE A 15 45.56 -20.99 6.72
C ILE A 15 44.29 -21.78 7.13
N GLN A 16 44.38 -22.67 8.14
CA GLN A 16 43.20 -23.40 8.63
C GLN A 16 42.21 -22.52 9.42
N VAL A 17 42.67 -21.46 10.09
CA VAL A 17 41.78 -20.58 10.87
C VAL A 17 40.97 -19.62 9.99
N ASN A 18 41.43 -19.30 8.76
CA ASN A 18 40.74 -18.36 7.87
C ASN A 18 39.62 -18.98 7.00
N PHE A 19 39.42 -20.30 7.02
CA PHE A 19 38.37 -20.97 6.23
C PHE A 19 37.19 -21.50 7.05
N ALA A 20 37.16 -21.24 8.36
CA ALA A 20 36.13 -21.78 9.27
C ALA A 20 34.98 -20.82 9.60
N TYR A 21 34.91 -19.65 8.96
CA TYR A 21 33.71 -18.82 8.90
C TYR A 21 33.16 -18.80 7.46
N ALA A 22 33.03 -19.98 6.86
CA ALA A 22 31.92 -20.13 5.93
C ALA A 22 30.67 -20.13 6.83
N ASP A 23 29.97 -19.00 6.91
CA ASP A 23 28.63 -18.96 7.49
C ASP A 23 27.88 -20.18 6.94
N TYR A 24 27.36 -21.00 7.84
CA TYR A 24 26.58 -22.18 7.51
C TYR A 24 25.21 -21.68 7.05
N ASP A 25 25.18 -21.07 5.87
CA ASP A 25 23.99 -20.61 5.18
C ASP A 25 23.36 -21.83 4.48
N ASP A 26 22.16 -22.22 4.92
CA ASP A 26 21.47 -23.38 4.37
C ASP A 26 20.84 -23.08 2.99
N ILE A 27 20.66 -21.79 2.65
CA ILE A 27 20.07 -21.30 1.41
C ILE A 27 20.70 -19.97 1.00
N THR A 28 21.58 -20.02 0.01
CA THR A 28 22.30 -18.86 -0.53
C THR A 28 21.51 -17.55 -0.68
N ASN A 29 22.20 -16.49 -0.27
CA ASN A 29 21.91 -15.09 -0.46
C ASN A 29 21.86 -14.56 -1.92
N LEU A 30 22.13 -15.39 -2.93
CA LEU A 30 22.26 -14.96 -4.33
C LEU A 30 21.28 -15.67 -5.28
N PHE A 31 20.61 -14.91 -6.14
CA PHE A 31 19.68 -15.47 -7.14
C PHE A 31 20.32 -16.50 -8.08
N ILE A 32 21.61 -16.35 -8.43
CA ILE A 32 22.32 -17.26 -9.33
C ILE A 32 22.40 -18.69 -8.77
N ASN A 33 22.32 -18.84 -7.46
CA ASN A 33 22.40 -20.14 -6.77
C ASN A 33 21.07 -20.49 -6.06
N ALA A 34 19.99 -19.77 -6.36
CA ALA A 34 18.73 -19.87 -5.63
C ALA A 34 18.20 -21.31 -5.56
N LYS A 35 17.70 -21.70 -4.38
CA LYS A 35 17.16 -23.04 -4.14
C LYS A 35 15.86 -23.25 -4.89
N GLN A 36 15.77 -24.33 -5.66
CA GLN A 36 14.58 -24.61 -6.45
C GLN A 36 13.40 -25.05 -5.57
N LEU A 37 12.29 -24.32 -5.66
CA LEU A 37 11.00 -24.72 -5.10
C LEU A 37 10.29 -25.67 -6.07
N LYS A 38 9.70 -26.74 -5.52
CA LYS A 38 8.86 -27.67 -6.27
C LYS A 38 7.39 -27.43 -5.90
N LEU A 39 6.51 -27.58 -6.89
CA LEU A 39 5.08 -27.40 -6.67
C LEU A 39 4.57 -28.34 -5.55
N ASN A 40 3.84 -27.76 -4.60
CA ASN A 40 3.29 -28.40 -3.39
C ASN A 40 4.32 -28.97 -2.41
N ALA A 41 5.63 -28.79 -2.65
CA ALA A 41 6.66 -29.21 -1.73
C ALA A 41 6.89 -28.14 -0.67
N LYS A 42 7.00 -28.57 0.59
CA LYS A 42 7.43 -27.72 1.70
C LYS A 42 8.96 -27.73 1.73
N VAL A 43 9.57 -26.56 1.69
CA VAL A 43 11.01 -26.38 1.87
C VAL A 43 11.22 -25.67 3.19
N ASN A 44 12.01 -26.28 4.09
CA ASN A 44 12.47 -25.62 5.30
C ASN A 44 13.70 -24.76 4.94
N GLY A 45 13.81 -23.60 5.59
CA GLY A 45 14.97 -22.72 5.56
C GLY A 45 15.26 -22.20 6.96
N GLU A 46 16.45 -21.62 7.14
CA GLU A 46 16.86 -21.00 8.40
C GLU A 46 17.60 -19.68 8.12
N LEU A 47 17.04 -18.57 8.59
CA LEU A 47 17.78 -17.31 8.60
C LEU A 47 18.89 -17.46 9.65
N SER A 48 20.12 -17.69 9.20
CA SER A 48 21.26 -18.11 10.02
C SER A 48 22.02 -16.91 10.62
N THR A 49 21.76 -15.69 10.14
CA THR A 49 22.35 -14.45 10.64
C THR A 49 21.33 -13.31 10.67
N GLU A 50 21.67 -12.20 11.33
CA GLU A 50 20.81 -11.01 11.44
C GLU A 50 20.41 -10.39 10.09
N TYR A 51 21.21 -10.62 9.05
CA TYR A 51 21.01 -10.05 7.71
C TYR A 51 20.84 -11.12 6.65
N ASP A 52 20.54 -12.35 7.08
CA ASP A 52 20.43 -13.46 6.16
C ASP A 52 19.27 -13.27 5.20
N ILE A 53 19.52 -13.69 3.98
CA ILE A 53 18.59 -13.61 2.88
C ILE A 53 18.64 -14.95 2.18
N ASP A 54 17.48 -15.56 2.01
CA ASP A 54 17.40 -16.85 1.36
C ASP A 54 16.76 -16.68 0.00
N CYS A 55 17.49 -17.05 -1.05
CA CYS A 55 16.99 -16.95 -2.42
C CYS A 55 16.45 -18.30 -2.91
N PHE A 56 15.26 -18.24 -3.49
CA PHE A 56 14.57 -19.37 -4.10
C PHE A 56 14.23 -19.08 -5.56
N THR A 57 14.09 -20.14 -6.35
CA THR A 57 13.60 -20.06 -7.73
C THR A 57 12.44 -21.01 -7.93
N PHE A 58 11.47 -20.62 -8.78
CA PHE A 58 10.35 -21.46 -9.17
C PHE A 58 10.12 -21.31 -10.66
N GLU A 59 9.89 -22.43 -11.34
CA GLU A 59 9.49 -22.48 -12.75
C GLU A 59 8.09 -23.10 -12.83
N ALA A 60 7.17 -22.38 -13.46
CA ALA A 60 5.77 -22.81 -13.53
C ALA A 60 5.59 -24.00 -14.50
N PRO A 61 5.18 -25.20 -14.04
CA PRO A 61 5.04 -26.36 -14.93
C PRO A 61 3.89 -26.22 -15.94
N ILE A 62 2.91 -25.36 -15.64
CA ILE A 62 1.71 -25.08 -16.43
C ILE A 62 1.27 -23.63 -16.23
N THR A 63 0.58 -23.03 -17.20
CA THR A 63 0.05 -21.67 -17.05
C THR A 63 -1.03 -21.63 -15.94
N GLY A 64 -0.98 -20.61 -15.08
CA GLY A 64 -2.01 -20.37 -14.05
C GLY A 64 -1.54 -19.56 -12.85
N TYR A 65 -2.41 -19.48 -11.83
CA TYR A 65 -2.10 -18.87 -10.54
C TYR A 65 -1.26 -19.78 -9.66
N TYR A 66 -0.24 -19.18 -9.07
CA TYR A 66 0.60 -19.79 -8.06
C TYR A 66 0.59 -18.92 -6.81
N THR A 67 0.44 -19.59 -5.69
CA THR A 67 0.53 -19.01 -4.36
C THR A 67 1.87 -19.39 -3.78
N VAL A 68 2.66 -18.39 -3.38
CA VAL A 68 3.89 -18.59 -2.63
C VAL A 68 3.61 -18.17 -1.19
N PHE A 69 3.73 -19.13 -0.28
CA PHE A 69 3.45 -18.96 1.14
C PHE A 69 4.70 -19.21 1.96
N GLY A 70 4.97 -18.31 2.91
CA GLY A 70 6.02 -18.46 3.90
C GLY A 70 5.49 -18.37 5.32
N SER A 71 6.03 -19.17 6.24
CA SER A 71 5.70 -19.12 7.67
C SER A 71 6.95 -19.35 8.53
N GLY A 72 7.17 -18.51 9.54
CA GLY A 72 8.26 -18.58 10.52
C GLY A 72 7.79 -18.38 11.96
N GLN A 73 8.75 -18.28 12.89
CA GLN A 73 8.45 -17.96 14.28
C GLN A 73 8.42 -16.45 14.55
N LEU A 74 9.21 -15.69 13.81
CA LEU A 74 9.29 -14.24 13.89
C LEU A 74 8.88 -13.62 12.55
N GLU A 75 8.93 -12.29 12.45
CA GLU A 75 8.51 -11.58 11.25
C GLU A 75 9.24 -12.08 10.00
N LEU A 76 8.51 -12.35 8.92
CA LEU A 76 9.03 -12.92 7.68
C LEU A 76 8.47 -12.16 6.48
N ARG A 77 9.33 -11.84 5.51
CA ARG A 77 8.94 -11.19 4.25
C ARG A 77 9.38 -12.02 3.07
N GLY A 78 8.57 -12.00 2.02
CA GLY A 78 8.90 -12.60 0.73
C GLY A 78 8.85 -11.53 -0.35
N HIS A 79 9.87 -11.42 -1.18
CA HIS A 79 9.92 -10.49 -2.30
C HIS A 79 10.03 -11.27 -3.60
N LEU A 80 9.12 -11.03 -4.53
CA LEU A 80 9.05 -11.74 -5.80
C LEU A 80 9.70 -10.91 -6.93
N TYR A 81 10.50 -11.57 -7.74
CA TYR A 81 11.19 -11.00 -8.89
C TYR A 81 10.91 -11.86 -10.13
N ASN A 82 10.89 -11.23 -11.30
CA ASN A 82 10.77 -11.94 -12.58
C ASN A 82 12.12 -12.55 -13.02
N SER A 83 12.15 -13.17 -14.21
CA SER A 83 13.36 -13.77 -14.79
C SER A 83 14.52 -12.79 -15.03
N ASP A 84 14.23 -11.49 -15.17
CA ASP A 84 15.24 -10.43 -15.34
C ASP A 84 15.71 -9.85 -13.99
N ILE A 85 15.31 -10.46 -12.87
CA ILE A 85 15.58 -9.97 -11.50
C ILE A 85 14.97 -8.57 -11.26
N LYS A 86 13.90 -8.23 -12.01
CA LYS A 86 13.12 -7.02 -11.72
C LYS A 86 12.11 -7.33 -10.63
N PHE A 87 12.09 -6.49 -9.60
CA PHE A 87 11.12 -6.58 -8.52
C PHE A 87 9.70 -6.50 -9.07
N MET A 88 8.86 -7.47 -8.69
CA MET A 88 7.45 -7.51 -9.06
C MET A 88 6.57 -7.06 -7.90
N ARG A 89 6.79 -7.62 -6.71
CA ARG A 89 5.99 -7.35 -5.51
C ARG A 89 6.60 -7.92 -4.24
N THR A 90 6.21 -7.36 -3.10
CA THR A 90 6.45 -7.93 -1.76
C THR A 90 5.21 -8.70 -1.30
N GLY A 91 5.43 -9.71 -0.47
CA GLY A 91 4.40 -10.49 0.20
C GLY A 91 3.79 -9.68 1.33
N ASN A 92 2.49 -9.85 1.52
CA ASN A 92 1.79 -9.20 2.61
C ASN A 92 1.99 -10.02 3.88
N THR A 93 2.42 -9.34 4.95
CA THR A 93 2.37 -9.91 6.29
C THR A 93 0.94 -9.80 6.82
N PHE A 94 0.35 -10.90 7.30
CA PHE A 94 -0.94 -10.83 7.99
C PHE A 94 -0.79 -10.06 9.33
N ARG A 95 -1.87 -9.91 10.11
CA ARG A 95 -1.78 -9.37 11.49
C ARG A 95 -0.70 -10.07 12.31
N GLU A 96 -0.50 -11.35 12.02
CA GLU A 96 0.63 -12.14 12.47
C GLU A 96 1.78 -11.93 11.47
N LYS A 97 2.80 -11.17 11.88
CA LYS A 97 3.87 -10.75 10.97
C LYS A 97 4.82 -11.89 10.57
N ASN A 98 4.65 -13.07 11.15
CA ASN A 98 5.48 -14.25 10.93
C ASN A 98 5.05 -15.10 9.73
N VAL A 99 4.15 -14.59 8.90
CA VAL A 99 3.70 -15.23 7.67
C VAL A 99 3.73 -14.22 6.54
N PHE A 100 4.12 -14.66 5.35
CA PHE A 100 3.92 -13.88 4.13
C PHE A 100 3.14 -14.68 3.10
N PHE A 101 2.41 -13.95 2.26
CA PHE A 101 1.62 -14.51 1.19
C PHE A 101 1.78 -13.70 -0.09
N LEU A 102 2.05 -14.41 -1.19
CA LEU A 102 2.24 -13.87 -2.53
C LEU A 102 1.39 -14.68 -3.50
N VAL A 103 0.71 -14.01 -4.43
CA VAL A 103 0.09 -14.68 -5.57
C VAL A 103 0.59 -14.06 -6.86
N VAL A 104 0.88 -14.92 -7.82
CA VAL A 104 1.41 -14.57 -9.13
C VAL A 104 0.77 -15.44 -10.20
N TYR A 105 0.43 -14.84 -11.34
CA TYR A 105 0.09 -15.58 -12.55
C TYR A 105 1.37 -15.84 -13.33
N LEU A 106 1.60 -17.08 -13.73
CA LEU A 106 2.79 -17.47 -14.49
C LEU A 106 2.38 -18.24 -15.73
N GLN A 107 3.05 -17.96 -16.85
CA GLN A 107 3.00 -18.79 -18.04
C GLN A 107 3.77 -20.10 -17.82
N LYS A 108 3.43 -21.14 -18.57
CA LYS A 108 4.21 -22.38 -18.56
C LYS A 108 5.69 -22.09 -18.88
N ASN A 109 6.58 -22.64 -18.07
CA ASN A 109 8.02 -22.47 -18.08
C ASN A 109 8.49 -21.04 -17.75
N GLU A 110 7.60 -20.16 -17.27
CA GLU A 110 8.01 -18.86 -16.74
C GLU A 110 8.70 -19.08 -15.39
N GLN A 111 9.88 -18.46 -15.26
CA GLN A 111 10.71 -18.54 -14.07
C GLN A 111 10.60 -17.25 -13.25
N VAL A 112 10.45 -17.42 -11.94
CA VAL A 112 10.47 -16.34 -10.95
C VAL A 112 11.47 -16.66 -9.84
N TYR A 113 11.87 -15.60 -9.15
CA TYR A 113 12.71 -15.69 -7.97
C TYR A 113 11.99 -15.13 -6.75
N LEU A 114 12.20 -15.77 -5.61
CA LEU A 114 11.69 -15.33 -4.33
C LEU A 114 12.90 -15.07 -3.42
N LYS A 115 12.93 -13.87 -2.84
CA LYS A 115 13.85 -13.52 -1.77
C LYS A 115 13.09 -13.56 -0.44
N VAL A 116 13.59 -14.31 0.53
CA VAL A 116 13.01 -14.36 1.89
C VAL A 116 13.96 -13.68 2.86
N ASP A 117 13.43 -12.80 3.71
CA ASP A 117 14.20 -12.13 4.77
C ASP A 117 13.32 -11.77 5.98
N SER A 118 13.92 -11.15 6.99
CA SER A 118 13.23 -10.71 8.21
C SER A 118 13.58 -9.26 8.58
N THR A 119 12.63 -8.52 9.16
CA THR A 119 12.89 -7.19 9.73
C THR A 119 13.39 -7.24 11.17
N VAL A 120 13.09 -8.32 11.91
CA VAL A 120 13.51 -8.45 13.32
C VAL A 120 15.00 -8.76 13.44
N ARG A 121 15.66 -9.17 12.34
CA ARG A 121 17.09 -9.45 12.29
C ARG A 121 17.54 -10.47 13.33
N GLU A 122 16.73 -11.50 13.52
CA GLU A 122 17.00 -12.60 14.44
C GLU A 122 17.00 -13.92 13.68
N MET A 123 17.80 -14.86 14.16
CA MET A 123 17.85 -16.20 13.59
C MET A 123 16.50 -16.89 13.77
N GLN A 124 15.99 -17.52 12.71
CA GLN A 124 14.74 -18.25 12.79
C GLN A 124 14.62 -19.32 11.71
N ALA A 125 14.05 -20.46 12.09
CA ALA A 125 13.57 -21.45 11.14
C ALA A 125 12.25 -20.99 10.52
N TYR A 126 12.09 -21.27 9.23
CA TYR A 126 10.86 -20.98 8.51
C TYR A 126 10.57 -22.06 7.46
N LYS A 127 9.41 -21.94 6.83
CA LYS A 127 8.95 -22.83 5.75
C LYS A 127 8.42 -22.03 4.60
N VAL A 128 8.77 -22.43 3.38
CA VAL A 128 8.22 -21.89 2.14
C VAL A 128 7.54 -23.00 1.36
N THR A 129 6.42 -22.68 0.72
CA THR A 129 5.70 -23.58 -0.17
C THR A 129 5.17 -22.79 -1.37
N VAL A 130 5.29 -23.38 -2.55
CA VAL A 130 4.55 -22.91 -3.72
C VAL A 130 3.41 -23.87 -3.95
N THR A 131 2.17 -23.39 -3.90
CA THR A 131 0.99 -24.17 -4.27
C THR A 131 0.41 -23.60 -5.56
N ARG A 132 -0.23 -24.48 -6.33
CA ARG A 132 -1.11 -24.02 -7.39
C ARG A 132 -2.51 -24.05 -6.81
N GLU A 133 -2.99 -22.88 -6.41
CA GLU A 133 -4.41 -22.75 -6.13
C GLU A 133 -5.09 -22.39 -7.44
N SER A 134 -5.91 -23.31 -7.96
CA SER A 134 -7.03 -22.85 -8.75
C SER A 134 -7.86 -21.95 -7.84
N LEU A 135 -8.14 -20.73 -8.29
CA LEU A 135 -9.19 -19.93 -7.66
C LEU A 135 -10.38 -20.88 -7.42
N PRO A 136 -10.97 -20.90 -6.21
CA PRO A 136 -12.10 -21.78 -5.94
C PRO A 136 -13.31 -21.40 -6.82
N PHE A 137 -13.24 -20.27 -7.50
CA PHE A 137 -14.18 -19.76 -8.48
C PHE A 137 -13.48 -19.54 -9.83
N ASN A 138 -14.19 -19.77 -10.92
CA ASN A 138 -13.75 -19.43 -12.29
C ASN A 138 -14.58 -18.29 -12.89
N LYS A 139 -15.51 -17.73 -12.12
CA LYS A 139 -16.41 -16.67 -12.54
C LYS A 139 -16.76 -15.77 -11.37
N VAL A 140 -16.79 -14.47 -11.62
CA VAL A 140 -17.28 -13.46 -10.67
C VAL A 140 -18.41 -12.70 -11.33
N LYS A 141 -19.43 -12.33 -10.55
CA LYS A 141 -20.55 -11.53 -11.02
C LYS A 141 -20.87 -10.46 -9.97
N PRO A 142 -21.00 -9.19 -10.36
CA PRO A 142 -21.64 -8.24 -9.47
C PRO A 142 -23.13 -8.61 -9.35
N LEU A 143 -23.70 -8.43 -8.17
CA LEU A 143 -25.14 -8.58 -7.98
C LEU A 143 -25.91 -7.54 -8.83
N HIS A 144 -25.28 -6.39 -9.08
CA HIS A 144 -25.78 -5.33 -9.94
C HIS A 144 -24.72 -4.96 -10.98
N SER A 145 -24.96 -5.30 -12.26
CA SER A 145 -24.06 -4.94 -13.36
C SER A 145 -24.16 -3.46 -13.79
N LYS A 146 -25.20 -2.76 -13.31
CA LYS A 146 -25.41 -1.33 -13.52
C LYS A 146 -25.84 -0.70 -12.21
N VAL A 147 -25.18 0.39 -11.83
CA VAL A 147 -25.56 1.22 -10.68
C VAL A 147 -25.80 2.65 -11.16
N GLU A 148 -26.98 3.17 -10.85
CA GLU A 148 -27.33 4.58 -11.07
C GLU A 148 -27.54 5.24 -9.71
N THR A 149 -26.95 6.41 -9.52
CA THR A 149 -27.10 7.14 -8.27
C THR A 149 -27.10 8.65 -8.47
N LEU A 150 -27.84 9.34 -7.62
CA LEU A 150 -27.72 10.78 -7.42
C LEU A 150 -26.67 11.07 -6.36
N ILE A 151 -25.89 12.12 -6.60
CA ILE A 151 -24.84 12.61 -5.72
C ILE A 151 -25.01 14.10 -5.49
N ASN A 152 -24.74 14.55 -4.27
CA ASN A 152 -24.70 15.97 -3.98
C ASN A 152 -23.34 16.53 -4.45
N PRO A 153 -23.28 17.75 -5.01
CA PRO A 153 -22.05 18.30 -5.59
C PRO A 153 -20.84 18.32 -4.65
N ASN A 154 -21.10 18.41 -3.34
CA ASN A 154 -20.10 18.60 -2.30
C ASN A 154 -19.93 17.37 -1.38
N GLU A 155 -20.50 16.22 -1.76
CA GLU A 155 -20.45 15.01 -0.94
C GLU A 155 -19.78 13.86 -1.69
N VAL A 156 -18.94 13.11 -0.96
CA VAL A 156 -18.47 11.81 -1.40
C VAL A 156 -19.55 10.80 -1.10
N LYS A 157 -19.96 10.02 -2.10
CA LYS A 157 -20.89 8.92 -1.92
C LYS A 157 -20.19 7.59 -2.13
N THR A 158 -20.21 6.75 -1.10
CA THR A 158 -19.75 5.35 -1.21
C THR A 158 -20.86 4.47 -1.77
N ILE A 159 -20.60 3.85 -2.92
CA ILE A 159 -21.45 2.81 -3.49
C ILE A 159 -20.86 1.45 -3.08
N LYS A 160 -21.69 0.58 -2.52
CA LYS A 160 -21.37 -0.81 -2.21
C LYS A 160 -22.00 -1.73 -3.25
N ILE A 161 -21.18 -2.55 -3.92
CA ILE A 161 -21.64 -3.52 -4.90
C ILE A 161 -21.23 -4.92 -4.42
N PRO A 162 -22.20 -5.75 -3.98
CA PRO A 162 -21.92 -7.13 -3.63
C PRO A 162 -21.41 -7.90 -4.85
N LEU A 163 -20.36 -8.71 -4.65
CA LEU A 163 -19.86 -9.64 -5.65
C LEU A 163 -20.21 -11.08 -5.27
N SER A 164 -20.66 -11.87 -6.25
CA SER A 164 -20.86 -13.31 -6.12
C SER A 164 -19.79 -14.06 -6.89
N PHE A 165 -19.26 -15.12 -6.29
CA PHE A 165 -18.16 -15.91 -6.81
C PHE A 165 -18.68 -17.29 -7.17
N TRP A 166 -18.32 -17.79 -8.34
CA TRP A 166 -18.90 -19.00 -8.91
C TRP A 166 -17.81 -19.92 -9.41
N ASN A 167 -17.94 -21.21 -9.11
CA ASN A 167 -17.23 -22.27 -9.80
C ASN A 167 -18.23 -22.99 -10.72
N ASP A 168 -18.10 -22.75 -12.02
CA ASP A 168 -19.08 -23.16 -13.02
C ASP A 168 -20.49 -22.61 -12.69
N ASN A 169 -21.38 -23.46 -12.19
CA ASN A 169 -22.76 -23.13 -11.83
C ASN A 169 -23.02 -23.18 -10.32
N ILE A 170 -21.96 -23.29 -9.50
CA ILE A 170 -22.05 -23.37 -8.05
C ILE A 170 -21.55 -22.05 -7.47
N ASP A 171 -22.40 -21.36 -6.71
CA ASP A 171 -21.98 -20.21 -5.90
C ASP A 171 -21.09 -20.71 -4.76
N VAL A 172 -19.88 -20.19 -4.67
CA VAL A 172 -18.92 -20.61 -3.64
C VAL A 172 -19.17 -19.89 -2.31
N GLY A 173 -19.97 -18.82 -2.29
CA GLY A 173 -20.47 -18.10 -1.11
C GLY A 173 -19.41 -17.37 -0.27
N TYR A 174 -18.17 -17.86 -0.27
CA TYR A 174 -17.05 -17.36 0.51
C TYR A 174 -15.79 -17.37 -0.36
N ILE A 175 -15.05 -16.27 -0.34
CA ILE A 175 -13.70 -16.21 -0.86
C ILE A 175 -12.74 -15.90 0.28
N SER A 176 -11.63 -16.63 0.35
CA SER A 176 -10.56 -16.31 1.28
C SER A 176 -10.05 -14.88 1.04
N LYS A 177 -9.71 -14.16 2.13
CA LYS A 177 -9.04 -12.85 2.06
C LYS A 177 -7.77 -12.87 1.20
N ALA A 178 -7.15 -14.04 1.05
CA ALA A 178 -6.03 -14.25 0.14
C ALA A 178 -6.33 -13.86 -1.33
N TYR A 179 -7.56 -14.06 -1.81
CA TYR A 179 -7.92 -13.83 -3.21
C TYR A 179 -8.22 -12.37 -3.53
N THR A 180 -8.51 -11.54 -2.53
CA THR A 180 -8.78 -10.10 -2.76
C THR A 180 -7.52 -9.36 -3.19
N TYR A 181 -6.33 -9.89 -2.85
CA TYR A 181 -5.04 -9.38 -3.34
C TYR A 181 -4.76 -9.66 -4.82
N LEU A 182 -5.58 -10.50 -5.46
CA LEU A 182 -5.57 -10.70 -6.91
C LEU A 182 -6.50 -9.74 -7.64
N MET A 183 -7.33 -8.99 -6.91
CA MET A 183 -8.24 -8.06 -7.52
C MET A 183 -7.49 -6.88 -8.12
N GLN A 184 -7.75 -6.61 -9.38
CA GLN A 184 -7.43 -5.37 -10.06
C GLN A 184 -8.72 -4.70 -10.48
N ILE A 185 -8.80 -3.38 -10.28
CA ILE A 185 -9.94 -2.58 -10.70
C ILE A 185 -9.40 -1.56 -11.71
N ASN A 186 -9.85 -1.69 -12.95
CA ASN A 186 -9.54 -0.74 -14.01
C ASN A 186 -10.81 0.02 -14.38
N SER A 187 -10.68 1.30 -14.71
CA SER A 187 -11.80 2.12 -15.15
C SER A 187 -11.63 2.57 -16.59
N ASN A 188 -12.74 2.58 -17.33
CA ASN A 188 -12.86 3.28 -18.59
C ASN A 188 -13.96 4.33 -18.46
N GLY A 189 -13.65 5.60 -18.78
CA GLY A 189 -14.54 6.73 -18.57
C GLY A 189 -14.04 7.70 -17.51
N LYS A 190 -14.90 8.65 -17.13
CA LYS A 190 -14.56 9.70 -16.16
C LYS A 190 -14.92 9.19 -14.78
N ILE A 191 -13.94 8.72 -14.01
CA ILE A 191 -14.11 8.47 -12.58
C ILE A 191 -13.53 9.64 -11.80
N GLN A 192 -14.37 10.23 -10.97
CA GLN A 192 -13.96 11.16 -9.94
C GLN A 192 -14.13 10.43 -8.61
N GLY A 193 -13.11 9.66 -8.20
CA GLY A 193 -13.28 8.69 -7.11
C GLY A 193 -12.16 7.67 -6.90
N GLN A 194 -12.37 6.77 -5.93
CA GLN A 194 -11.52 5.61 -5.63
C GLN A 194 -12.36 4.33 -5.60
N ALA A 195 -11.72 3.19 -5.88
CA ALA A 195 -12.35 1.88 -5.84
C ALA A 195 -11.53 0.91 -4.99
N GLY A 196 -12.19 0.16 -4.12
CA GLY A 196 -11.57 -0.85 -3.25
C GLY A 196 -12.50 -2.02 -3.01
N PHE A 197 -11.97 -3.14 -2.50
CA PHE A 197 -12.79 -4.28 -2.11
C PHE A 197 -12.72 -4.51 -0.62
N ASN A 198 -13.88 -4.50 0.01
CA ASN A 198 -14.03 -4.76 1.42
C ASN A 198 -14.05 -6.27 1.66
N THR A 199 -12.96 -6.77 2.25
CA THR A 199 -12.78 -8.21 2.49
C THR A 199 -13.67 -8.79 3.58
N ASP A 200 -14.27 -7.93 4.41
CA ASP A 200 -15.18 -8.35 5.49
C ASP A 200 -16.63 -8.43 5.01
N SER A 201 -17.05 -7.51 4.14
CA SER A 201 -18.40 -7.50 3.56
C SER A 201 -18.52 -8.16 2.18
N TYR A 202 -17.41 -8.48 1.53
CA TYR A 202 -17.36 -8.96 0.14
C TYR A 202 -17.98 -8.00 -0.87
N GLU A 203 -17.88 -6.71 -0.59
CA GLU A 203 -18.41 -5.63 -1.42
C GLU A 203 -17.27 -4.90 -2.14
N LEU A 204 -17.48 -4.59 -3.41
CA LEU A 204 -16.74 -3.54 -4.09
C LEU A 204 -17.27 -2.19 -3.56
N GLU A 205 -16.39 -1.41 -2.95
CA GLU A 205 -16.68 -0.07 -2.45
C GLU A 205 -16.10 0.96 -3.43
N LEU A 206 -16.95 1.91 -3.82
CA LEU A 206 -16.62 2.96 -4.77
C LEU A 206 -16.98 4.30 -4.16
N ASP A 207 -15.96 5.09 -3.84
CA ASP A 207 -16.16 6.47 -3.44
C ASP A 207 -16.19 7.33 -4.68
N ILE A 208 -17.32 7.98 -4.93
CA ILE A 208 -17.52 8.86 -6.08
C ILE A 208 -17.91 10.27 -5.64
N TYR A 209 -17.45 11.27 -6.39
CA TYR A 209 -17.84 12.68 -6.26
C TYR A 209 -17.99 13.30 -7.64
N GLY A 210 -18.90 14.26 -7.81
CA GLY A 210 -19.19 14.86 -9.12
C GLY A 210 -19.67 13.89 -10.22
N GLU A 211 -20.06 14.43 -11.38
CA GLU A 211 -20.58 13.61 -12.48
C GLU A 211 -19.56 12.57 -12.96
N THR A 212 -19.97 11.30 -12.91
CA THR A 212 -19.16 10.12 -13.22
C THR A 212 -19.96 9.19 -14.12
N ASP A 213 -19.42 8.88 -15.30
CA ASP A 213 -19.89 7.79 -16.16
C ASP A 213 -18.68 6.92 -16.48
N ALA A 214 -18.70 5.70 -15.96
CA ALA A 214 -17.56 4.80 -16.05
C ALA A 214 -17.98 3.34 -16.10
N VAL A 215 -17.19 2.55 -16.83
CA VAL A 215 -17.23 1.09 -16.77
C VAL A 215 -16.02 0.62 -15.97
N LEU A 216 -16.30 0.02 -14.83
CA LEU A 216 -15.31 -0.65 -14.00
C LEU A 216 -15.13 -2.07 -14.49
N THR A 217 -13.89 -2.46 -14.78
CA THR A 217 -13.51 -3.85 -14.99
C THR A 217 -12.81 -4.35 -13.75
N ILE A 218 -13.44 -5.32 -13.07
CA ILE A 218 -12.88 -6.03 -11.92
C ILE A 218 -12.28 -7.33 -12.44
N SER A 219 -11.00 -7.55 -12.17
CA SER A 219 -10.27 -8.73 -12.60
C SER A 219 -9.68 -9.44 -11.38
N PHE A 220 -9.96 -10.72 -11.22
CA PHE A 220 -9.25 -11.61 -10.31
C PHE A 220 -8.26 -12.41 -11.13
N GLY A 221 -7.08 -11.82 -11.29
CA GLY A 221 -6.16 -12.33 -12.28
C GLY A 221 -6.60 -12.08 -13.74
N ASP A 222 -6.11 -12.89 -14.67
CA ASP A 222 -6.17 -12.65 -16.12
C ASP A 222 -7.46 -13.20 -16.74
N ASN A 223 -8.06 -14.21 -16.11
CA ASN A 223 -9.14 -15.01 -16.71
C ASN A 223 -10.49 -14.88 -16.00
N VAL A 224 -10.54 -14.30 -14.80
CA VAL A 224 -11.79 -14.10 -14.06
C VAL A 224 -12.06 -12.61 -14.01
N THR A 225 -12.96 -12.14 -14.86
CA THR A 225 -13.29 -10.71 -14.94
C THR A 225 -14.80 -10.50 -14.87
N CYS A 226 -15.20 -9.34 -14.35
CA CYS A 226 -16.55 -8.82 -14.51
C CYS A 226 -16.51 -7.32 -14.71
N GLN A 227 -17.64 -6.78 -15.17
CA GLN A 227 -17.81 -5.36 -15.38
C GLN A 227 -19.00 -4.82 -14.61
N VAL A 228 -18.86 -3.59 -14.12
CA VAL A 228 -19.96 -2.80 -13.56
C VAL A 228 -19.97 -1.46 -14.26
N SER A 229 -21.12 -1.07 -14.80
CA SER A 229 -21.35 0.28 -15.32
C SER A 229 -21.88 1.17 -14.21
N ILE A 230 -21.23 2.32 -14.00
CA ILE A 230 -21.59 3.32 -12.99
C ILE A 230 -22.03 4.58 -13.71
N LYS A 231 -23.22 5.05 -13.37
CA LYS A 231 -23.70 6.37 -13.77
C LYS A 231 -24.09 7.18 -12.53
N ALA A 232 -23.36 8.26 -12.29
CA ALA A 232 -23.63 9.21 -11.22
C ALA A 232 -23.98 10.57 -11.79
N THR A 233 -25.08 11.14 -11.35
CA THR A 233 -25.58 12.44 -11.82
C THR A 233 -25.72 13.39 -10.63
N ILE A 234 -25.32 14.65 -10.83
CA ILE A 234 -25.44 15.67 -9.79
C ILE A 234 -26.92 15.93 -9.51
N HIS A 235 -27.28 15.93 -8.23
CA HIS A 235 -28.56 16.40 -7.78
C HIS A 235 -28.55 17.93 -7.83
N GLU A 236 -29.28 18.52 -8.77
CA GLU A 236 -29.58 19.95 -8.74
C GLU A 236 -30.59 20.19 -7.62
N GLU A 237 -30.11 20.72 -6.49
CA GLU A 237 -30.97 21.21 -5.43
C GLU A 237 -31.75 22.40 -6.02
N ASN A 238 -33.01 22.18 -6.38
CA ASN A 238 -33.87 23.26 -6.85
C ASN A 238 -34.07 24.25 -5.70
N ASP A 239 -33.30 25.34 -5.71
CA ASP A 239 -33.31 26.46 -4.77
C ASP A 239 -34.61 27.31 -4.87
N GLN A 240 -35.77 26.67 -5.10
CA GLN A 240 -37.04 27.35 -5.37
C GLN A 240 -38.02 27.41 -4.19
N THR A 241 -37.60 27.08 -2.96
CA THR A 241 -38.50 27.26 -1.79
C THR A 241 -37.88 27.95 -0.59
N ARG A 242 -36.77 28.69 -0.75
CA ARG A 242 -36.40 29.70 0.25
C ARG A 242 -37.14 31.01 -0.06
N THR A 243 -38.47 30.99 0.05
CA THR A 243 -39.23 32.23 0.21
C THR A 243 -38.85 32.81 1.56
N GLU A 244 -37.90 33.74 1.57
CA GLU A 244 -37.76 34.65 2.69
C GLU A 244 -39.12 35.33 2.96
N PRO A 245 -39.58 35.42 4.21
CA PRO A 245 -40.76 36.20 4.50
C PRO A 245 -40.45 37.67 4.14
N LEU A 246 -41.15 38.17 3.14
CA LEU A 246 -41.30 39.60 2.86
C LEU A 246 -41.73 40.29 4.16
N ASN A 247 -40.79 41.00 4.79
CA ASN A 247 -41.07 41.91 5.89
C ASN A 247 -41.52 43.25 5.28
N PRO A 248 -42.79 43.68 5.44
CA PRO A 248 -43.20 45.00 5.01
C PRO A 248 -42.86 46.02 6.10
N ASP A 249 -42.30 47.14 5.65
CA ASP A 249 -42.23 48.43 6.34
C ASP A 249 -41.43 48.52 7.66
N VAL A 250 -40.22 49.10 7.58
CA VAL A 250 -39.88 50.28 8.41
C VAL A 250 -38.99 51.23 7.62
N ASN A 251 -39.50 52.45 7.46
CA ASN A 251 -38.89 53.63 6.85
C ASN A 251 -38.10 54.40 7.93
N ASN A 252 -36.85 54.81 7.65
CA ASN A 252 -36.30 56.18 7.87
C ASN A 252 -34.77 56.23 8.01
N ASN A 253 -34.17 56.98 7.08
CA ASN A 253 -33.03 57.91 7.20
C ASN A 253 -31.90 57.63 8.21
N GLU A 254 -30.69 57.39 7.68
CA GLU A 254 -29.57 58.32 7.85
C GLU A 254 -28.48 58.12 6.79
N ILE A 255 -27.95 59.24 6.31
CA ILE A 255 -26.98 59.37 5.23
C ILE A 255 -25.58 59.20 5.82
N ALA A 256 -24.80 58.24 5.31
CA ALA A 256 -23.34 58.26 5.41
C ALA A 256 -22.70 57.69 4.13
N GLN A 257 -21.64 58.35 3.70
CA GLN A 257 -20.94 58.24 2.41
C GLN A 257 -20.32 56.85 2.13
N PRO A 258 -20.03 56.52 0.85
CA PRO A 258 -19.40 55.26 0.49
C PRO A 258 -17.91 55.28 0.84
N GLN A 259 -17.51 54.44 1.78
CA GLN A 259 -16.09 54.11 1.94
C GLN A 259 -15.73 52.97 0.98
N ASN A 260 -14.83 53.33 0.07
CA ASN A 260 -14.05 52.49 -0.81
C ASN A 260 -13.46 51.29 -0.03
N PRO A 261 -13.61 50.02 -0.46
CA PRO A 261 -12.89 48.93 0.16
C PRO A 261 -11.40 49.08 -0.18
N ASN A 262 -10.62 49.46 0.83
CA ASN A 262 -9.17 49.28 0.79
C ASN A 262 -8.84 47.80 0.52
N PRO A 263 -7.74 47.53 -0.19
CA PRO A 263 -7.26 46.16 -0.37
C PRO A 263 -6.98 45.56 1.00
N ILE A 264 -7.41 44.32 1.20
CA ILE A 264 -7.09 43.52 2.38
C ILE A 264 -5.57 43.36 2.39
N GLU A 265 -4.88 44.17 3.19
CA GLU A 265 -3.49 43.94 3.54
C GLU A 265 -3.45 42.61 4.33
N ASN A 266 -2.82 41.60 3.74
CA ASN A 266 -2.48 40.37 4.44
C ASN A 266 -1.69 40.73 5.71
N PRO A 267 -2.17 40.39 6.91
CA PRO A 267 -1.32 40.45 8.08
C PRO A 267 -0.22 39.43 7.87
N ILE A 268 1.04 39.87 7.93
CA ILE A 268 2.22 39.00 7.96
C ILE A 268 2.07 38.16 9.23
N ALA A 269 1.49 36.96 9.08
CA ALA A 269 1.28 36.03 10.15
C ALA A 269 2.64 35.65 10.73
N ASN A 270 2.76 35.76 12.05
CA ASN A 270 3.95 35.45 12.83
C ASN A 270 4.14 33.93 12.87
N THR A 271 4.48 33.35 11.71
CA THR A 271 4.54 31.90 11.52
C THR A 271 5.72 31.30 12.26
N LYS A 272 5.46 30.24 13.01
CA LYS A 272 6.50 29.51 13.76
C LYS A 272 7.01 28.35 12.92
N GLN A 273 8.30 28.05 13.02
CA GLN A 273 8.84 26.85 12.40
C GLN A 273 8.15 25.61 13.01
N GLY A 274 7.54 24.80 12.15
CA GLY A 274 6.72 23.64 12.46
C GLY A 274 5.20 23.83 12.45
N ASP A 275 4.68 25.07 12.26
CA ASP A 275 3.24 25.39 12.16
C ASP A 275 2.80 25.34 10.70
N CYS A 276 2.64 24.13 10.17
CA CYS A 276 2.42 23.90 8.73
C CYS A 276 0.94 24.03 8.32
N ASN A 277 0.00 24.00 9.27
CA ASN A 277 -1.41 24.28 9.00
C ASN A 277 -1.77 25.79 9.10
N LEU A 278 -0.81 26.64 9.49
CA LEU A 278 -0.92 28.09 9.59
C LEU A 278 -1.93 28.58 10.64
N ASP A 279 -2.16 27.80 11.71
CA ASP A 279 -3.08 28.16 12.79
C ASP A 279 -2.41 28.97 13.92
N SER A 280 -1.12 29.31 13.78
CA SER A 280 -0.28 30.05 14.74
C SER A 280 0.18 29.24 15.97
N ILE A 281 -0.14 27.95 16.02
CA ILE A 281 0.22 27.01 17.08
C ILE A 281 1.06 25.90 16.44
N VAL A 282 2.03 25.35 17.20
CA VAL A 282 2.74 24.13 16.77
C VAL A 282 2.22 22.99 17.62
N ASP A 283 1.37 22.13 17.04
CA ASP A 283 0.67 21.06 17.74
C ASP A 283 0.60 19.75 16.91
N ILE A 284 -0.24 18.81 17.36
CA ILE A 284 -0.34 17.49 16.71
C ILE A 284 -0.98 17.57 15.31
N ASN A 285 -1.77 18.59 15.03
CA ASN A 285 -2.42 18.79 13.74
C ASN A 285 -1.37 19.12 12.66
N ASP A 286 -0.26 19.75 13.02
CA ASP A 286 0.87 19.95 12.12
C ASP A 286 1.52 18.63 11.70
N VAL A 287 1.70 17.71 12.66
CA VAL A 287 2.25 16.39 12.37
C VAL A 287 1.31 15.61 11.45
N VAL A 288 -0.01 15.72 11.69
CA VAL A 288 -1.02 15.07 10.84
C VAL A 288 -1.00 15.65 9.43
N ALA A 289 -0.91 16.98 9.29
CA ALA A 289 -0.84 17.65 7.99
C ALA A 289 0.40 17.21 7.17
N LEU A 290 1.52 16.91 7.84
CA LEU A 290 2.72 16.39 7.17
C LEU A 290 2.68 14.90 6.82
N LEU A 291 1.87 14.10 7.51
CA LEU A 291 1.74 12.67 7.25
C LEU A 291 0.62 12.36 6.24
N ASP A 292 -0.31 13.30 6.05
CA ASP A 292 -1.36 13.21 5.04
C ASP A 292 -0.84 13.62 3.65
N VAL A 293 -0.58 12.62 2.81
CA VAL A 293 -0.10 12.79 1.43
C VAL A 293 -1.02 13.71 0.61
N ASN A 294 -2.32 13.75 0.91
CA ASN A 294 -3.25 14.63 0.20
C ASN A 294 -3.07 16.09 0.62
N GLN A 295 -2.78 16.37 1.89
CA GLN A 295 -2.56 17.72 2.38
C GLN A 295 -1.22 18.28 1.92
N LEU A 296 -0.16 17.48 1.90
CA LEU A 296 1.15 17.90 1.39
C LEU A 296 1.10 18.47 -0.03
N SER A 297 0.23 17.92 -0.89
CA SER A 297 0.05 18.40 -2.27
C SER A 297 -0.59 19.79 -2.38
N SER A 298 -1.21 20.25 -1.28
CA SER A 298 -1.88 21.56 -1.19
C SER A 298 -1.05 22.64 -0.49
N PHE A 299 0.15 22.29 -0.01
CA PHE A 299 1.01 23.25 0.68
C PHE A 299 1.50 24.34 -0.29
N ASN A 300 1.45 25.59 0.17
CA ASN A 300 2.13 26.69 -0.51
C ASN A 300 3.60 26.77 -0.11
N GLU A 301 4.38 27.63 -0.79
CA GLU A 301 5.82 27.79 -0.53
C GLU A 301 6.14 28.14 0.94
N GLN A 302 5.30 28.96 1.58
CA GLN A 302 5.48 29.31 2.99
C GLN A 302 5.29 28.08 3.90
N GLN A 303 4.27 27.25 3.63
CA GLN A 303 4.03 26.01 4.38
C GLN A 303 5.17 25.00 4.20
N PHE A 304 5.76 24.88 3.01
CA PHE A 304 6.95 24.07 2.80
C PHE A 304 8.15 24.60 3.59
N ASN A 305 8.38 25.92 3.59
CA ASN A 305 9.51 26.54 4.30
C ASN A 305 9.41 26.40 5.83
N ILE A 306 8.21 26.48 6.40
CA ILE A 306 8.02 26.32 7.86
C ILE A 306 7.94 24.85 8.28
N ALA A 307 7.54 23.95 7.38
CA ALA A 307 7.54 22.50 7.59
C ALA A 307 8.95 21.89 7.58
N ASP A 308 9.88 22.44 6.79
CA ASP A 308 11.29 22.00 6.74
C ASP A 308 12.05 22.46 7.99
N VAL A 309 11.80 21.77 9.11
CA VAL A 309 12.43 22.03 10.41
C VAL A 309 13.89 21.58 10.45
N THR A 310 14.33 20.73 9.51
CA THR A 310 15.74 20.36 9.35
C THR A 310 16.53 21.34 8.48
N SER A 311 15.85 22.20 7.72
CA SER A 311 16.43 23.15 6.76
C SER A 311 17.29 22.47 5.69
N ASN A 312 16.90 21.26 5.25
CA ASN A 312 17.61 20.49 4.24
C ASN A 312 17.04 20.68 2.82
N GLY A 313 15.97 21.46 2.67
CA GLY A 313 15.25 21.72 1.42
C GLY A 313 14.25 20.64 1.03
N ILE A 314 13.97 19.65 1.91
CA ILE A 314 13.09 18.51 1.66
C ILE A 314 12.21 18.30 2.88
N VAL A 315 10.90 18.50 2.74
CA VAL A 315 9.93 18.13 3.78
C VAL A 315 9.69 16.62 3.74
N ASP A 316 10.18 15.90 4.74
CA ASP A 316 10.04 14.45 4.85
C ASP A 316 9.64 13.97 6.27
N PHE A 317 9.68 12.64 6.48
CA PHE A 317 9.30 12.03 7.76
C PHE A 317 10.18 12.49 8.93
N THR A 318 11.41 12.92 8.67
CA THR A 318 12.35 13.46 9.66
C THR A 318 11.81 14.76 10.26
N ASP A 319 11.24 15.63 9.43
CA ASP A 319 10.63 16.89 9.87
C ASP A 319 9.40 16.63 10.75
N ALA A 320 8.53 15.71 10.31
CA ALA A 320 7.37 15.29 11.09
C ALA A 320 7.76 14.72 12.47
N LEU A 321 8.83 13.93 12.54
CA LEU A 321 9.34 13.36 13.79
C LEU A 321 9.88 14.46 14.74
N ILE A 322 10.52 15.50 14.20
CA ILE A 322 11.03 16.63 14.99
C ILE A 322 9.89 17.47 15.55
N ILE A 323 8.88 17.77 14.73
CA ILE A 323 7.67 18.49 15.19
C ILE A 323 6.96 17.67 16.26
N LEU A 324 6.78 16.37 16.06
CA LEU A 324 6.16 15.49 17.05
C LEU A 324 6.89 15.51 18.39
N ARG A 325 8.23 15.47 18.40
CA ARG A 325 9.03 15.56 19.63
C ARG A 325 8.83 16.89 20.36
N LYS A 326 8.75 17.99 19.61
CA LYS A 326 8.51 19.33 20.15
C LYS A 326 7.13 19.43 20.81
N VAL A 327 6.11 18.91 20.13
CA VAL A 327 4.70 18.91 20.62
C VAL A 327 4.51 18.02 21.85
N THR A 328 5.20 16.88 21.89
CA THR A 328 5.08 15.91 22.99
C THR A 328 5.97 16.21 24.20
N GLY A 329 6.81 17.26 24.12
CA GLY A 329 7.73 17.63 25.19
C GLY A 329 8.90 16.65 25.38
N PHE A 330 9.14 15.75 24.42
CA PHE A 330 10.33 14.90 24.40
C PHE A 330 11.55 15.69 23.91
N SER A 331 12.06 16.59 24.75
CA SER A 331 13.39 17.17 24.57
C SER A 331 14.45 16.21 25.13
N ARG A 332 15.57 16.03 24.40
CA ARG A 332 16.79 15.48 25.00
C ARG A 332 17.36 16.43 26.05
#